data_AF-A0A842MX06-F1
#
_entry.id   AF-A0A842MX06-F1
#
_cell.length_a   1.000
_cell.length_b   1.000
_cell.length_c   1.000
_cell.angle_alpha   90.00
_cell.angle_beta   90.00
_cell.angle_gamma   90.00
#
_symmetry.space_group_name_H-M   'P 1'
#
loop_
_entity.id
_entity.type
_entity.pdbx_description
1 polymer ?
#
loop_
_entity_poly.entity_id
_entity_poly.type
_entity_poly.pdbx_seq_one_letter_code
_entity_poly.pdbx_strand_id
1 'polypeptide(L)'
;MPVTNTSMAQRREYVRFLLTFLFLGFMMKVLSEFIHEMGHASLVLIFGGRVTGMSISVEWPFTLSHTRWELQNPTDIQIALISAAGIIFDVVTSLTGQTILRTRKDIRPFLAIALFWLSFWSYLSSVVYLVMGAFYPFGDVLDLIGVMPVPQLWIGTIGVVLLISFTYSLSLILRDIFSSVLGLVNASEMVSYFWAILHMFFVSITIVKYGMPMPPTIAVTVLVLIFVWSFFAARWLLVIVSRLRGTGVKSELFISTRERSPDLAANDEARRRNQRLGYAVLFSAALISLILTGYMINQYTTTYSLVMKTGIEIDVTGFDLGQGEPALNLSVKIVNPNRNTLKLRKIEFDVQLNQKYMDHQVLGQIPVVQPKSEASFDHFLLLPVDRMFTIDQALEEGKWEWQITGSGYVETLFGDTLLRFKSVSTGSPHVD
;
A
#
# COMPACT_ATOMS: atom_id res chain seq x y z
N MET A 1 -19.98 4.78 -44.40
CA MET A 1 -19.82 6.25 -44.24
C MET A 1 -18.35 6.55 -43.97
N PRO A 2 -17.69 7.41 -44.75
CA PRO A 2 -16.30 7.77 -44.52
C PRO A 2 -16.16 8.48 -43.17
N VAL A 3 -15.23 8.01 -42.35
CA VAL A 3 -14.84 8.68 -41.11
C VAL A 3 -14.22 10.02 -41.51
N THR A 4 -14.92 11.12 -41.28
CA THR A 4 -14.43 12.47 -41.59
C THR A 4 -13.09 12.73 -40.89
N ASN A 5 -12.15 13.36 -41.58
CA ASN A 5 -10.78 13.64 -41.11
C ASN A 5 -10.73 14.33 -39.73
N THR A 6 -11.78 15.08 -39.37
CA THR A 6 -11.94 15.74 -38.08
C THR A 6 -12.03 14.75 -36.90
N SER A 7 -12.72 13.62 -37.07
CA SER A 7 -12.89 12.64 -35.99
C SER A 7 -11.63 11.82 -35.70
N MET A 8 -10.74 11.63 -36.69
CA MET A 8 -9.44 10.99 -36.47
C MET A 8 -8.44 11.93 -35.80
N ALA A 9 -8.43 13.21 -36.17
CA ALA A 9 -7.60 14.22 -35.52
C ALA A 9 -7.94 14.34 -34.02
N GLN A 10 -9.23 14.41 -33.69
CA GLN A 10 -9.68 14.52 -32.31
C GLN A 10 -9.36 13.27 -31.47
N ARG A 11 -9.51 12.07 -32.03
CA ARG A 11 -9.06 10.82 -31.37
C ARG A 11 -7.57 10.86 -31.03
N ARG A 12 -6.75 11.36 -31.95
CA ARG A 12 -5.31 11.49 -31.74
C ARG A 12 -5.00 12.48 -30.62
N GLU A 13 -5.74 13.58 -30.53
CA GLU A 13 -5.61 14.54 -29.42
C GLU A 13 -5.99 13.94 -28.08
N TYR A 14 -7.08 13.17 -28.00
CA TYR A 14 -7.48 12.46 -26.78
C TYR A 14 -6.42 11.44 -26.32
N VAL A 15 -5.89 10.65 -27.26
CA VAL A 15 -4.84 9.68 -26.95
C VAL A 15 -3.56 10.40 -26.48
N ARG A 16 -3.17 11.48 -27.16
CA ARG A 16 -2.02 12.30 -26.74
C ARG A 16 -2.22 12.89 -25.34
N PHE A 17 -3.41 13.42 -25.06
CA PHE A 17 -3.75 13.92 -23.73
C PHE A 17 -3.64 12.81 -22.69
N LEU A 18 -4.25 11.65 -22.92
CA LEU A 18 -4.24 10.54 -21.98
C LEU A 18 -2.81 10.05 -21.71
N LEU A 19 -2.00 9.85 -22.76
CA LEU A 19 -0.61 9.44 -22.60
C LEU A 19 0.20 10.48 -21.84
N THR A 20 0.02 11.77 -22.15
CA THR A 20 0.67 12.87 -21.42
C THR A 20 0.22 12.90 -19.96
N PHE A 21 -1.07 12.72 -19.70
CA PHE A 21 -1.65 12.72 -18.37
C PHE A 21 -1.10 11.56 -17.54
N LEU A 22 -1.04 10.35 -18.08
CA LEU A 22 -0.49 9.18 -17.38
C LEU A 22 1.03 9.30 -17.16
N PHE A 23 1.77 9.71 -18.20
CA PHE A 23 3.22 9.88 -18.12
C PHE A 23 3.60 10.93 -17.07
N LEU A 24 2.93 12.09 -17.08
CA LEU A 24 3.15 13.13 -16.08
C LEU A 24 2.70 12.67 -14.69
N GLY A 25 1.63 11.89 -14.59
CA GLY A 25 1.22 11.26 -13.33
C GLY A 25 2.36 10.45 -12.72
N PHE A 26 2.97 9.57 -13.51
CA PHE A 26 4.10 8.77 -13.04
C PHE A 26 5.35 9.61 -12.71
N MET A 27 5.72 10.56 -13.57
CA MET A 27 6.90 11.42 -13.34
C MET A 27 6.74 12.30 -12.10
N MET A 28 5.56 12.91 -11.91
CA MET A 28 5.31 13.75 -10.75
C MET A 28 5.19 12.95 -9.45
N LYS A 29 4.85 11.66 -9.52
CA LYS A 29 4.95 10.75 -8.36
C LYS A 29 6.38 10.66 -7.87
N VAL A 30 7.33 10.35 -8.77
CA VAL A 30 8.75 10.24 -8.41
C VAL A 30 9.28 11.57 -7.87
N LEU A 31 8.87 12.69 -8.49
CA LEU A 31 9.23 14.01 -8.00
C LEU A 31 8.65 14.31 -6.61
N SER A 32 7.42 13.90 -6.33
CA SER A 32 6.82 14.09 -5.00
C SER A 32 7.58 13.33 -3.92
N GLU A 33 7.95 12.07 -4.16
CA GLU A 33 8.78 11.30 -3.23
C GLU A 33 10.13 11.99 -2.99
N PHE A 34 10.75 12.51 -4.05
CA PHE A 34 11.97 13.30 -3.90
C PHE A 34 11.77 14.56 -3.05
N ILE A 35 10.65 15.29 -3.23
CA ILE A 35 10.32 16.46 -2.41
C ILE A 35 10.11 16.10 -0.94
N HIS A 36 9.43 14.98 -0.68
CA HIS A 36 9.23 14.44 0.67
C HIS A 36 10.58 14.19 1.36
N GLU A 37 11.46 13.42 0.73
CA GLU A 37 12.81 13.13 1.25
C GLU A 37 13.68 14.38 1.39
N MET A 38 13.54 15.32 0.46
CA MET A 38 14.17 16.63 0.55
C MET A 38 13.72 17.41 1.79
N GLY A 39 12.50 17.21 2.28
CA GLY A 39 12.04 17.79 3.54
C GLY A 39 12.91 17.35 4.73
N HIS A 40 13.09 16.03 4.89
CA HIS A 40 13.96 15.48 5.94
C HIS A 40 15.40 15.96 5.79
N ALA A 41 15.96 15.84 4.57
CA ALA A 41 17.32 16.25 4.26
C ALA A 41 17.56 17.73 4.59
N SER A 42 16.60 18.60 4.28
CA SER A 42 16.70 20.04 4.55
C SER A 42 16.80 20.33 6.04
N LEU A 43 15.96 19.70 6.88
CA LEU A 43 16.01 19.95 8.33
C LEU A 43 17.24 19.34 8.98
N VAL A 44 17.70 18.16 8.54
CA VAL A 44 18.98 17.58 8.98
C VAL A 44 20.12 18.56 8.74
N LEU A 45 20.22 19.13 7.53
CA LEU A 45 21.27 20.09 7.19
C LEU A 45 21.16 21.38 8.01
N ILE A 46 19.94 21.89 8.24
CA ILE A 46 19.69 23.07 9.09
C ILE A 46 20.14 22.83 10.53
N PHE A 47 19.96 21.62 11.06
CA PHE A 47 20.41 21.25 12.40
C PHE A 47 21.91 20.90 12.48
N GLY A 48 22.67 21.09 11.39
CA GLY A 48 24.12 20.83 11.36
C GLY A 48 24.47 19.35 11.20
N GLY A 49 23.52 18.51 10.80
CA GLY A 49 23.72 17.11 10.47
C GLY A 49 24.30 16.91 9.07
N ARG A 50 24.49 15.64 8.70
CA ARG A 50 24.98 15.21 7.40
C ARG A 50 24.01 14.21 6.78
N VAL A 51 23.63 14.43 5.52
CA VAL A 51 22.90 13.45 4.72
C VAL A 51 23.91 12.46 4.13
N THR A 52 23.78 11.18 4.45
CA THR A 52 24.69 10.10 4.01
C THR A 52 24.18 9.36 2.79
N GLY A 53 22.87 9.41 2.53
CA GLY A 53 22.26 8.88 1.31
C GLY A 53 20.78 9.22 1.23
N MET A 54 20.24 9.17 0.01
CA MET A 54 18.81 9.34 -0.25
C MET A 54 18.38 8.28 -1.25
N SER A 55 17.32 7.55 -0.93
CA SER A 55 16.76 6.49 -1.75
C SER A 55 15.32 6.82 -2.09
N ILE A 56 15.05 7.06 -3.38
CA ILE A 56 13.71 7.35 -3.88
C ILE A 56 13.09 6.09 -4.45
N SER A 57 12.00 5.63 -3.85
CA SER A 57 11.29 4.45 -4.30
C SER A 57 10.31 4.78 -5.42
N VAL A 58 10.55 4.19 -6.60
CA VAL A 58 9.58 4.25 -7.71
C VAL A 58 8.31 3.46 -7.38
N GLU A 59 8.40 2.50 -6.45
CA GLU A 59 7.34 1.55 -6.12
C GLU A 59 6.45 1.99 -4.95
N TRP A 60 6.64 3.17 -4.34
CA TRP A 60 5.71 3.62 -3.29
C TRP A 60 4.24 3.48 -3.73
N PRO A 61 3.35 2.89 -2.90
CA PRO A 61 3.53 2.60 -1.47
C PRO A 61 4.12 1.23 -1.12
N PHE A 62 4.64 0.44 -2.08
CA PHE A 62 5.20 -0.90 -1.82
C PHE A 62 6.52 -0.83 -1.06
N THR A 63 7.44 -0.01 -1.54
CA THR A 63 8.74 0.24 -0.90
C THR A 63 8.79 1.70 -0.49
N LEU A 64 9.18 2.00 0.75
CA LEU A 64 9.28 3.38 1.25
C LEU A 64 10.54 4.04 0.69
N SER A 65 10.41 5.32 0.34
CA SER A 65 11.57 6.20 0.17
C SER A 65 12.20 6.44 1.55
N HIS A 66 13.50 6.74 1.58
CA HIS A 66 14.15 7.10 2.84
C HIS A 66 15.39 7.96 2.63
N THR A 67 15.64 8.83 3.60
CA THR A 67 16.85 9.63 3.73
C THR A 67 17.66 9.10 4.89
N ARG A 68 18.91 8.72 4.62
CA ARG A 68 19.88 8.34 5.65
C ARG A 68 20.67 9.58 6.06
N TRP A 69 20.78 9.80 7.35
CA TRP A 69 21.42 10.97 7.90
C TRP A 69 22.09 10.68 9.25
N GLU A 70 23.01 11.57 9.61
CA GLU A 70 23.72 11.57 10.88
C GLU A 70 23.58 12.95 11.52
N LEU A 71 23.22 12.98 12.80
CA LEU A 71 23.15 14.20 13.61
C LEU A 71 23.72 13.87 14.99
N GLN A 72 24.65 14.68 15.48
CA GLN A 72 25.28 14.44 16.79
C GLN A 72 24.35 14.91 17.92
N ASN A 73 24.04 14.01 18.85
CA ASN A 73 23.22 14.28 20.05
C ASN A 73 21.91 15.05 19.74
N PRO A 74 21.04 14.53 18.86
CA PRO A 74 19.82 15.22 18.48
C PRO A 74 18.86 15.31 19.67
N THR A 75 18.26 16.48 19.87
CA THR A 75 17.14 16.63 20.83
C THR A 75 15.88 16.00 20.27
N ASP A 76 14.96 15.55 21.15
CA ASP A 76 13.68 14.97 20.74
C ASP A 76 12.88 15.88 19.80
N ILE A 77 12.94 17.20 20.01
CA ILE A 77 12.29 18.19 19.16
C ILE A 77 12.93 18.21 17.76
N GLN A 78 14.26 18.11 17.65
CA GLN A 78 14.94 18.05 16.35
C GLN A 78 14.55 16.78 15.59
N ILE A 79 14.51 15.63 16.27
CA ILE A 79 14.06 14.37 15.66
C ILE A 79 12.61 14.52 15.20
N ALA A 80 11.72 15.02 16.06
CA ALA A 80 10.31 15.24 15.73
C ALA A 80 10.13 16.15 14.52
N LEU A 81 10.88 17.25 14.44
CA LEU A 81 10.84 18.16 13.31
C LEU A 81 11.36 17.49 12.04
N ILE A 82 12.49 16.77 12.10
CA ILE A 82 13.01 16.00 10.97
C ILE A 82 11.96 14.99 10.49
N SER A 83 11.39 14.18 11.38
CA SER A 83 10.37 13.18 11.04
C SER A 83 9.11 13.80 10.44
N ALA A 84 8.67 14.97 10.93
CA ALA A 84 7.51 15.66 10.36
C ALA A 84 7.82 16.41 9.04
N ALA A 85 9.09 16.62 8.69
CA ALA A 85 9.50 17.50 7.61
C ALA A 85 9.00 17.04 6.23
N GLY A 86 9.08 15.75 5.93
CA GLY A 86 8.59 15.18 4.67
C GLY A 86 7.09 15.44 4.48
N ILE A 87 6.29 15.11 5.51
CA ILE A 87 4.84 15.40 5.53
C ILE A 87 4.57 16.90 5.33
N ILE A 88 5.28 17.78 6.04
CA ILE A 88 5.08 19.24 5.93
C ILE A 88 5.42 19.74 4.52
N PHE A 89 6.54 19.31 3.93
CA PHE A 89 6.96 19.70 2.59
C PHE A 89 5.94 19.27 1.54
N ASP A 90 5.40 18.07 1.67
CA ASP A 90 4.35 17.57 0.80
C ASP A 90 3.05 18.39 0.92
N VAL A 91 2.62 18.72 2.15
CA VAL A 91 1.44 19.57 2.38
C VAL A 91 1.63 20.95 1.74
N VAL A 92 2.79 21.57 1.95
CA VAL A 92 3.12 22.89 1.38
C VAL A 92 3.17 22.83 -0.15
N THR A 93 3.77 21.78 -0.71
CA THR A 93 3.86 21.58 -2.17
C THR A 93 2.47 21.41 -2.78
N SER A 94 1.62 20.60 -2.14
CA SER A 94 0.24 20.41 -2.57
C SER A 94 -0.57 21.71 -2.50
N LEU A 95 -0.50 22.42 -1.38
CA LEU A 95 -1.21 23.68 -1.20
C LEU A 95 -0.76 24.74 -2.22
N THR A 96 0.54 24.84 -2.46
CA THR A 96 1.14 25.79 -3.42
C THR A 96 0.67 25.48 -4.84
N GLY A 97 0.79 24.23 -5.28
CA GLY A 97 0.39 23.85 -6.64
C GLY A 97 -1.12 24.03 -6.87
N GLN A 98 -1.96 23.66 -5.90
CA GLN A 98 -3.40 23.90 -5.98
C GLN A 98 -3.76 25.39 -6.01
N THR A 99 -3.04 26.22 -5.24
CA THR A 99 -3.23 27.67 -5.23
C THR A 99 -2.84 28.29 -6.57
N ILE A 100 -1.71 27.87 -7.17
CA ILE A 100 -1.29 28.32 -8.50
C ILE A 100 -2.34 27.94 -9.55
N LEU A 101 -2.81 26.70 -9.54
CA LEU A 101 -3.81 26.19 -10.48
C LEU A 101 -5.17 26.89 -10.38
N ARG A 102 -5.54 27.37 -9.19
CA ARG A 102 -6.80 28.10 -8.98
C ARG A 102 -6.71 29.59 -9.31
N THR A 103 -5.55 30.20 -9.06
CA THR A 103 -5.39 31.65 -9.19
C THR A 103 -5.02 32.09 -10.60
N ARG A 104 -4.25 31.29 -11.33
CA ARG A 104 -3.84 31.62 -12.70
C ARG A 104 -4.80 31.07 -13.72
N LYS A 105 -5.38 31.97 -14.53
CA LYS A 105 -6.37 31.63 -15.56
C LYS A 105 -5.74 30.98 -16.80
N ASP A 106 -4.51 31.35 -17.15
CA ASP A 106 -3.87 30.97 -18.42
C ASP A 106 -2.61 30.13 -18.20
N ILE A 107 -2.75 28.95 -17.60
CA ILE A 107 -1.66 27.97 -17.49
C ILE A 107 -1.65 27.08 -18.73
N ARG A 108 -0.47 26.87 -19.32
CA ARG A 108 -0.30 25.89 -20.41
C ARG A 108 -0.80 24.51 -19.98
N PRO A 109 -1.61 23.79 -20.78
CA PRO A 109 -2.22 22.52 -20.38
C PRO A 109 -1.24 21.49 -19.81
N PHE A 110 -0.06 21.37 -20.42
CA PHE A 110 1.00 20.49 -19.92
C PHE A 110 1.44 20.81 -18.48
N LEU A 111 1.66 22.09 -18.18
CA LEU A 111 2.05 22.54 -16.85
C LEU A 111 0.89 22.41 -15.86
N ALA A 112 -0.35 22.65 -16.30
CA ALA A 112 -1.53 22.45 -15.47
C ALA A 112 -1.67 20.98 -15.03
N ILE A 113 -1.47 20.04 -15.96
CA ILE A 113 -1.48 18.59 -15.68
C ILE A 113 -0.33 18.20 -14.76
N ALA A 114 0.89 18.71 -15.01
CA ALA A 114 2.05 18.42 -14.17
C ALA A 114 1.85 18.93 -12.73
N LEU A 115 1.42 20.18 -12.56
CA LEU A 115 1.13 20.75 -11.24
C LEU A 115 -0.03 20.02 -10.55
N PHE A 116 -1.07 19.63 -11.30
CA PHE A 116 -2.17 18.85 -10.75
C PHE A 116 -1.66 17.53 -10.16
N TRP A 117 -0.85 16.79 -10.93
CA TRP A 117 -0.31 15.52 -10.48
C TRP A 117 0.67 15.67 -9.33
N LEU A 118 1.55 16.67 -9.38
CA LEU A 118 2.47 16.95 -8.28
C LEU A 118 1.70 17.25 -6.99
N SER A 119 0.71 18.15 -7.07
CA SER A 119 -0.14 18.47 -5.92
C SER A 119 -0.90 17.25 -5.42
N PHE A 120 -1.38 16.39 -6.32
CA PHE A 120 -2.08 15.17 -5.97
C PHE A 120 -1.17 14.18 -5.23
N TRP A 121 0.04 13.90 -5.74
CA TRP A 121 0.94 12.93 -5.11
C TRP A 121 1.45 13.41 -3.76
N SER A 122 1.81 14.70 -3.63
CA SER A 122 2.23 15.26 -2.34
C SER A 122 1.09 15.23 -1.32
N TYR A 123 -0.12 15.63 -1.74
CA TYR A 123 -1.32 15.48 -0.90
C TYR A 123 -1.50 14.03 -0.41
N LEU A 124 -1.44 13.08 -1.34
CA LEU A 124 -1.73 11.68 -1.05
C LEU A 124 -0.69 11.11 -0.08
N SER A 125 0.60 11.39 -0.30
CA SER A 125 1.70 11.01 0.58
C SER A 125 1.42 11.48 2.02
N SER A 126 1.21 12.78 2.23
CA SER A 126 0.93 13.33 3.56
C SER A 126 -0.29 12.71 4.23
N VAL A 127 -1.40 12.58 3.49
CA VAL A 127 -2.66 12.08 4.05
C VAL A 127 -2.58 10.59 4.36
N VAL A 128 -1.89 9.79 3.55
CA VAL A 128 -1.68 8.38 3.85
C VAL A 128 -0.87 8.24 5.14
N TYR A 129 0.24 8.97 5.30
CA TYR A 129 1.01 8.95 6.55
C TYR A 129 0.14 9.34 7.75
N LEU A 130 -0.62 10.44 7.67
CA LEU A 130 -1.40 10.92 8.81
C LEU A 130 -2.61 10.04 9.15
N VAL A 131 -3.38 9.62 8.14
CA VAL A 131 -4.60 8.81 8.36
C VAL A 131 -4.24 7.39 8.72
N MET A 132 -3.36 6.73 7.96
CA MET A 132 -2.98 5.34 8.26
C MET A 132 -2.10 5.28 9.51
N GLY A 133 -1.20 6.25 9.71
CA GLY A 133 -0.34 6.33 10.89
C GLY A 133 -1.08 6.57 12.20
N ALA A 134 -2.30 7.15 12.15
CA ALA A 134 -3.17 7.24 13.31
C ALA A 134 -3.74 5.89 13.78
N PHE A 135 -3.90 4.92 12.87
CA PHE A 135 -4.38 3.57 13.23
C PHE A 135 -3.22 2.60 13.46
N TYR A 136 -2.18 2.71 12.63
CA TYR A 136 -1.01 1.86 12.66
C TYR A 136 0.21 2.71 12.34
N PRO A 137 0.89 3.28 13.34
CA PRO A 137 2.05 4.16 13.11
C PRO A 137 3.15 3.48 12.30
N PHE A 138 3.63 4.15 11.26
CA PHE A 138 4.73 3.69 10.41
C PHE A 138 5.52 4.89 9.87
N GLY A 139 6.77 4.65 9.45
CA GLY A 139 7.66 5.67 8.90
C GLY A 139 7.72 6.93 9.77
N ASP A 140 7.59 8.10 9.15
CA ASP A 140 7.60 9.42 9.77
C ASP A 140 6.72 9.54 11.02
N VAL A 141 5.51 8.96 10.97
CA VAL A 141 4.56 9.06 12.10
C VAL A 141 5.02 8.19 13.26
N LEU A 142 5.61 7.02 12.99
CA LEU A 142 6.17 6.16 14.03
C LEU A 142 7.33 6.85 14.74
N ASP A 143 8.24 7.45 13.97
CA ASP A 143 9.39 8.18 14.53
C ASP A 143 8.91 9.38 15.35
N LEU A 144 7.93 10.13 14.84
CA LEU A 144 7.35 11.30 15.52
C LEU A 144 6.72 10.95 16.87
N ILE A 145 5.90 9.88 16.93
CA ILE A 145 5.27 9.47 18.20
C ILE A 145 6.25 8.79 19.16
N GLY A 146 7.36 8.26 18.63
CA GLY A 146 8.43 7.65 19.44
C GLY A 146 9.19 8.68 20.28
N VAL A 147 9.29 9.93 19.78
CA VAL A 147 10.02 11.01 20.46
C VAL A 147 9.11 12.08 21.08
N MET A 148 7.85 12.18 20.64
CA MET A 148 6.89 13.11 21.24
C MET A 148 5.56 12.43 21.56
N PRO A 149 4.92 12.74 22.71
CA PRO A 149 3.64 12.18 23.09
C PRO A 149 2.48 12.87 22.34
N VAL A 150 2.47 12.81 21.00
CA VAL A 150 1.39 13.33 20.16
C VAL A 150 0.26 12.29 20.12
N PRO A 151 -0.96 12.61 20.58
CA PRO A 151 -2.06 11.66 20.52
C PRO A 151 -2.40 11.32 19.05
N GLN A 152 -2.46 10.03 18.73
CA GLN A 152 -2.77 9.52 17.39
C GLN A 152 -4.09 10.07 16.83
N LEU A 153 -5.07 10.34 17.71
CA LEU A 153 -6.34 10.97 17.35
C LEU A 153 -6.15 12.34 16.65
N TRP A 154 -5.19 13.16 17.11
CA TRP A 154 -4.91 14.45 16.50
C TRP A 154 -4.26 14.30 15.12
N ILE A 155 -3.32 13.36 14.99
CA ILE A 155 -2.68 13.04 13.70
C ILE A 155 -3.74 12.63 12.68
N GLY A 156 -4.65 11.72 13.06
CA GLY A 156 -5.75 11.26 12.21
C GLY A 156 -6.73 12.38 11.88
N THR A 157 -7.08 13.23 12.84
CA THR A 157 -7.98 14.38 12.63
C THR A 157 -7.41 15.36 11.61
N ILE A 158 -6.13 15.72 11.72
CA ILE A 158 -5.44 16.57 10.74
C ILE A 158 -5.43 15.89 9.36
N GLY A 159 -5.11 14.60 9.32
CA GLY A 159 -5.15 13.80 8.09
C GLY A 159 -6.51 13.83 7.39
N VAL A 160 -7.61 13.67 8.14
CA VAL A 160 -8.99 13.71 7.60
C VAL A 160 -9.36 15.11 7.11
N VAL A 161 -8.98 16.17 7.83
CA VAL A 161 -9.23 17.56 7.39
C VAL A 161 -8.49 17.86 6.07
N LEU A 162 -7.23 17.43 5.96
CA LEU A 162 -6.45 17.55 4.73
C LEU A 162 -7.06 16.70 3.60
N LEU A 163 -7.49 15.47 3.89
CA LEU A 163 -8.18 14.58 2.95
C LEU A 163 -9.38 15.27 2.32
N ILE A 164 -10.29 15.79 3.14
CA ILE A 164 -11.52 16.42 2.65
C ILE A 164 -11.19 17.69 1.86
N SER A 165 -10.35 18.57 2.40
CA SER A 165 -10.06 19.88 1.80
C SER A 165 -9.28 19.77 0.49
N PHE A 166 -8.24 18.94 0.42
CA PHE A 166 -7.43 18.77 -0.79
C PHE A 166 -8.15 17.96 -1.86
N THR A 167 -8.89 16.89 -1.49
CA THR A 167 -9.72 16.15 -2.47
C THR A 167 -10.77 17.05 -3.09
N TYR A 168 -11.47 17.85 -2.27
CA TYR A 168 -12.43 18.83 -2.76
C TYR A 168 -11.75 19.79 -3.74
N SER A 169 -10.58 20.30 -3.39
CA SER A 169 -9.91 21.31 -4.18
C SER A 169 -9.35 20.78 -5.51
N LEU A 170 -8.69 19.62 -5.48
CA LEU A 170 -8.22 18.90 -6.66
C LEU A 170 -9.38 18.48 -7.58
N SER A 171 -10.54 18.13 -7.03
CA SER A 171 -11.73 17.82 -7.83
C SER A 171 -12.18 18.99 -8.70
N LEU A 172 -12.12 20.22 -8.17
CA LEU A 172 -12.46 21.42 -8.94
C LEU A 172 -11.43 21.71 -10.03
N ILE A 173 -10.14 21.61 -9.67
CA ILE A 173 -9.03 21.80 -10.60
C ILE A 173 -9.13 20.79 -11.75
N LEU A 174 -9.35 19.51 -11.43
CA LEU A 174 -9.45 18.45 -12.43
C LEU A 174 -10.67 18.63 -13.34
N ARG A 175 -11.81 19.10 -12.78
CA ARG A 175 -12.99 19.43 -13.58
C ARG A 175 -12.67 20.55 -14.58
N ASP A 176 -11.95 21.57 -14.13
CA ASP A 176 -11.60 22.72 -14.95
C ASP A 176 -10.55 22.34 -16.01
N ILE A 177 -9.62 21.42 -15.71
CA ILE A 177 -8.70 20.82 -16.70
C ILE A 177 -9.48 19.98 -17.73
N PHE A 178 -10.39 19.11 -17.30
CA PHE A 178 -11.17 18.28 -18.23
C PHE A 178 -12.14 19.09 -19.08
N SER A 179 -12.75 20.15 -18.54
CA SER A 179 -13.63 21.02 -19.33
C SER A 179 -12.85 21.83 -20.36
N SER A 180 -11.71 22.41 -19.97
CA SER A 180 -10.90 23.25 -20.85
C SER A 180 -10.14 22.46 -21.91
N VAL A 181 -9.52 21.34 -21.55
CA VAL A 181 -8.64 20.59 -22.45
C VAL A 181 -9.41 19.61 -23.33
N LEU A 182 -10.47 18.99 -22.81
CA LEU A 182 -11.20 17.94 -23.52
C LEU A 182 -12.54 18.41 -24.11
N GLY A 183 -12.96 19.64 -23.80
CA GLY A 183 -14.26 20.19 -24.21
C GLY A 183 -15.45 19.39 -23.65
N LEU A 184 -15.25 18.67 -22.54
CA LEU A 184 -16.24 17.75 -22.01
C LEU A 184 -17.32 18.51 -21.25
N VAL A 185 -18.54 18.49 -21.77
CA VAL A 185 -19.71 19.07 -21.08
C VAL A 185 -20.02 18.32 -19.77
N ASN A 186 -19.63 17.05 -19.68
CA ASN A 186 -19.80 16.21 -18.48
C ASN A 186 -18.47 16.05 -17.70
N ALA A 187 -17.64 17.09 -17.65
CA ALA A 187 -16.36 17.05 -16.92
C ALA A 187 -16.51 16.60 -15.44
N SER A 188 -17.64 16.92 -14.81
CA SER A 188 -17.96 16.47 -13.45
C SER A 188 -18.05 14.94 -13.33
N GLU A 189 -18.66 14.27 -14.29
CA GLU A 189 -18.78 12.80 -14.27
C GLU A 189 -17.40 12.15 -14.42
N MET A 190 -16.54 12.72 -15.27
CA MET A 190 -15.17 12.23 -15.46
C MET A 190 -14.32 12.37 -14.20
N VAL A 191 -14.49 13.45 -13.45
CA VAL A 191 -13.83 13.60 -12.13
C VAL A 191 -14.34 12.55 -11.15
N SER A 192 -15.64 12.26 -11.12
CA SER A 192 -16.18 11.18 -10.27
C SER A 192 -15.61 9.81 -10.62
N TYR A 193 -15.49 9.50 -11.92
CA TYR A 193 -14.85 8.25 -12.36
C TYR A 193 -13.37 8.20 -12.00
N PHE A 194 -12.63 9.31 -12.18
CA PHE A 194 -11.23 9.40 -11.81
C PHE A 194 -11.03 9.03 -10.33
N TRP A 195 -11.80 9.65 -9.42
CA TRP A 195 -11.70 9.34 -8.00
C TRP A 195 -12.12 7.91 -7.70
N ALA A 196 -13.20 7.40 -8.28
CA ALA A 196 -13.65 6.04 -8.02
C ALA A 196 -12.61 4.99 -8.45
N ILE A 197 -12.00 5.17 -9.63
CA ILE A 197 -10.92 4.29 -10.13
C ILE A 197 -9.69 4.38 -9.23
N LEU A 198 -9.29 5.59 -8.84
CA LEU A 198 -8.12 5.82 -8.00
C LEU A 198 -8.28 5.19 -6.61
N HIS A 199 -9.43 5.37 -5.95
CA HIS A 199 -9.70 4.72 -4.65
C HIS A 199 -9.69 3.20 -4.78
N MET A 200 -10.32 2.67 -5.83
CA MET A 200 -10.30 1.22 -6.11
C MET A 200 -8.86 0.71 -6.27
N PHE A 201 -8.02 1.45 -7.00
CA PHE A 201 -6.62 1.11 -7.20
C PHE A 201 -5.84 1.05 -5.87
N PHE A 202 -5.93 2.09 -5.03
CA PHE A 202 -5.22 2.10 -3.74
C PHE A 202 -5.72 1.03 -2.78
N VAL A 203 -7.02 0.82 -2.68
CA VAL A 203 -7.56 -0.23 -1.81
C VAL A 203 -7.14 -1.62 -2.30
N SER A 204 -7.15 -1.84 -3.63
CA SER A 204 -6.68 -3.10 -4.21
C SER A 204 -5.20 -3.34 -3.86
N ILE A 205 -4.37 -2.30 -3.95
CA ILE A 205 -2.96 -2.36 -3.56
C ILE A 205 -2.81 -2.68 -2.07
N THR A 206 -3.55 -1.99 -1.20
CA THR A 206 -3.50 -2.22 0.24
C THR A 206 -3.90 -3.66 0.60
N ILE A 207 -4.95 -4.19 -0.03
CA ILE A 207 -5.39 -5.59 0.15
C ILE A 207 -4.27 -6.56 -0.20
N VAL A 208 -3.61 -6.33 -1.34
CA VAL A 208 -2.56 -7.20 -1.85
C VAL A 208 -1.32 -7.13 -0.96
N LYS A 209 -0.87 -5.93 -0.60
CA LYS A 209 0.38 -5.72 0.11
C LYS A 209 0.30 -6.19 1.55
N TYR A 210 -0.73 -5.74 2.27
CA TYR A 210 -0.84 -6.01 3.70
C TYR A 210 -1.56 -7.31 4.01
N GLY A 211 -2.17 -7.92 2.99
CA GLY A 211 -2.94 -9.14 3.13
C GLY A 211 -4.07 -8.97 4.13
N MET A 212 -5.23 -8.52 3.66
CA MET A 212 -6.39 -8.53 4.55
C MET A 212 -6.71 -10.00 4.90
N PRO A 213 -6.86 -10.36 6.19
CA PRO A 213 -7.22 -11.71 6.63
C PRO A 213 -8.71 -11.97 6.36
N MET A 214 -9.16 -11.70 5.15
CA MET A 214 -10.54 -11.76 4.72
C MET A 214 -10.65 -12.65 3.48
N PRO A 215 -11.71 -13.48 3.39
CA PRO A 215 -12.03 -14.23 2.20
C PRO A 215 -12.07 -13.33 0.94
N PRO A 216 -11.64 -13.82 -0.23
CA PRO A 216 -11.62 -13.04 -1.47
C PRO A 216 -12.99 -12.43 -1.84
N THR A 217 -14.08 -13.10 -1.51
CA THR A 217 -15.45 -12.61 -1.71
C THR A 217 -15.75 -11.34 -0.91
N ILE A 218 -15.26 -11.25 0.34
CA ILE A 218 -15.40 -10.07 1.18
C ILE A 218 -14.52 -8.93 0.62
N ALA A 219 -13.29 -9.24 0.23
CA ALA A 219 -12.40 -8.25 -0.38
C ALA A 219 -13.01 -7.62 -1.66
N VAL A 220 -13.58 -8.43 -2.54
CA VAL A 220 -14.28 -7.96 -3.76
C VAL A 220 -15.51 -7.12 -3.39
N THR A 221 -16.30 -7.56 -2.41
CA THR A 221 -17.50 -6.82 -1.96
C THR A 221 -17.12 -5.45 -1.39
N VAL A 222 -16.07 -5.38 -0.58
CA VAL A 222 -15.52 -4.13 -0.02
C VAL A 222 -15.02 -3.21 -1.14
N LEU A 223 -14.31 -3.74 -2.15
CA LEU A 223 -13.87 -2.97 -3.31
C LEU A 223 -15.05 -2.39 -4.10
N VAL A 224 -16.12 -3.17 -4.33
CA VAL A 224 -17.33 -2.70 -5.01
C VAL A 224 -18.03 -1.62 -4.19
N LEU A 225 -18.18 -1.82 -2.88
CA LEU A 225 -18.79 -0.83 -1.99
C LEU A 225 -18.00 0.48 -1.98
N ILE A 226 -16.67 0.41 -1.90
CA ILE A 226 -15.82 1.60 -1.95
C ILE A 226 -15.93 2.29 -3.31
N PHE A 227 -15.91 1.55 -4.42
CA PHE A 227 -16.08 2.12 -5.74
C PHE A 227 -17.41 2.88 -5.85
N VAL A 228 -18.51 2.25 -5.46
CA VAL A 228 -19.86 2.83 -5.47
C VAL A 228 -19.90 4.07 -4.58
N TRP A 229 -19.39 3.97 -3.35
CA TRP A 229 -19.37 5.08 -2.40
C TRP A 229 -18.51 6.25 -2.88
N SER A 230 -17.29 6.01 -3.35
CA SER A 230 -16.39 7.03 -3.90
C SER A 230 -17.02 7.72 -5.11
N PHE A 231 -17.69 6.97 -5.99
CA PHE A 231 -18.41 7.55 -7.13
C PHE A 231 -19.53 8.48 -6.68
N PHE A 232 -20.40 8.01 -5.77
CA PHE A 232 -21.51 8.81 -5.26
C PHE A 232 -21.01 10.03 -4.47
N ALA A 233 -20.03 9.87 -3.59
CA ALA A 233 -19.44 10.95 -2.81
C ALA A 233 -18.85 12.04 -3.71
N ALA A 234 -18.06 11.66 -4.72
CA ALA A 234 -17.50 12.61 -5.68
C ALA A 234 -18.60 13.32 -6.48
N ARG A 235 -19.64 12.60 -6.91
CA ARG A 235 -20.78 13.17 -7.65
C ARG A 235 -21.56 14.17 -6.78
N TRP A 236 -21.87 13.79 -5.53
CA TRP A 236 -22.57 14.65 -4.58
C TRP A 236 -21.76 15.91 -4.23
N LEU A 237 -20.46 15.77 -4.02
CA LEU A 237 -19.55 16.89 -3.78
C LEU A 237 -19.61 17.90 -4.93
N LEU A 238 -19.58 17.42 -6.18
CA LEU A 238 -19.67 18.29 -7.36
C LEU A 238 -21.05 18.93 -7.55
N VAL A 239 -22.13 18.22 -7.20
CA VAL A 239 -23.49 18.79 -7.19
C VAL A 239 -23.60 19.92 -6.16
N ILE A 240 -23.11 19.72 -4.93
CA ILE A 240 -23.10 20.73 -3.88
C ILE A 240 -22.32 21.97 -4.36
N VAL A 241 -21.15 21.78 -4.96
CA VAL A 241 -20.35 22.88 -5.54
C VAL A 241 -21.13 23.66 -6.60
N SER A 242 -21.77 22.94 -7.53
CA SER A 242 -22.52 23.57 -8.62
C SER A 242 -23.67 24.44 -8.10
N ARG A 243 -24.32 24.00 -7.01
CA ARG A 243 -25.36 24.76 -6.31
C ARG A 243 -24.79 25.98 -5.58
N LEU A 244 -23.69 25.82 -4.85
CA LEU A 244 -23.04 26.91 -4.10
C LEU A 244 -22.50 28.01 -5.01
N ARG A 245 -22.01 27.68 -6.21
CA ARG A 245 -21.53 28.68 -7.18
C ARG A 245 -22.63 29.45 -7.90
N GLY A 246 -23.91 29.18 -7.62
CA GLY A 246 -25.03 29.84 -8.31
C GLY A 246 -25.11 29.51 -9.80
N THR A 247 -24.27 28.59 -10.30
CA THR A 247 -24.43 27.95 -11.60
C THR A 247 -25.60 26.99 -11.50
N GLY A 248 -26.82 27.53 -11.53
CA GLY A 248 -28.03 26.74 -11.57
C GLY A 248 -27.88 25.73 -12.69
N VAL A 249 -27.74 24.46 -12.32
CA VAL A 249 -27.96 23.34 -13.23
C VAL A 249 -29.40 23.49 -13.67
N LYS A 250 -29.63 24.23 -14.75
CA LYS A 250 -30.93 24.27 -15.43
C LYS A 250 -31.16 22.83 -15.82
N SER A 251 -31.98 22.16 -15.02
CA SER A 251 -32.47 20.82 -15.26
C SER A 251 -32.93 20.77 -16.72
N GLU A 252 -32.17 20.09 -17.58
CA GLU A 252 -32.52 19.84 -18.97
C GLU A 252 -33.81 19.00 -19.10
N LEU A 253 -34.44 18.63 -17.98
CA LEU A 253 -35.71 17.90 -17.95
C LEU A 253 -36.92 18.72 -18.42
N PHE A 254 -36.73 19.99 -18.82
CA PHE A 254 -37.79 20.84 -19.37
C PHE A 254 -37.37 21.49 -20.70
N ILE A 255 -36.87 20.69 -21.65
CA ILE A 255 -36.77 21.15 -23.04
C ILE A 255 -38.10 20.87 -23.73
N SER A 256 -38.89 21.94 -23.78
CA SER A 256 -40.01 22.15 -24.69
C SER A 256 -39.67 21.68 -26.10
N THR A 257 -40.59 20.92 -26.70
CA THR A 257 -40.66 20.49 -28.11
C THR A 257 -40.65 21.68 -29.06
N ARG A 258 -39.49 22.32 -29.23
CA ARG A 258 -39.24 23.30 -30.29
C ARG A 258 -38.51 22.61 -31.43
N GLU A 259 -39.04 22.74 -32.64
CA GLU A 259 -38.54 22.09 -33.85
C GLU A 259 -37.01 22.21 -33.98
N ARG A 260 -36.35 21.06 -33.92
CA ARG A 260 -34.89 20.93 -34.08
C ARG A 260 -34.54 21.25 -35.52
N SER A 261 -33.76 22.31 -35.73
CA SER A 261 -33.12 22.52 -37.04
C SER A 261 -32.12 21.38 -37.32
N PRO A 262 -31.94 20.98 -38.59
CA PRO A 262 -31.04 19.89 -38.97
C PRO A 262 -29.57 20.12 -38.55
N ASP A 263 -29.13 21.37 -38.42
CA ASP A 263 -27.77 21.70 -37.96
C ASP A 263 -27.54 21.40 -36.47
N LEU A 264 -28.59 21.50 -35.65
CA LEU A 264 -28.55 21.10 -34.24
C LEU A 264 -28.45 19.57 -34.10
N ALA A 265 -29.06 18.81 -35.02
CA ALA A 265 -28.99 17.35 -35.02
C ALA A 265 -27.57 16.84 -35.31
N ALA A 266 -26.86 17.46 -36.25
CA ALA A 266 -25.48 17.10 -36.58
C ALA A 266 -24.50 17.39 -35.42
N ASN A 267 -24.66 18.54 -34.74
CA ASN A 267 -23.86 18.87 -33.56
C ASN A 267 -24.15 17.97 -32.36
N ASP A 268 -25.42 17.60 -32.14
CA ASP A 268 -25.80 16.63 -31.11
C ASP A 268 -25.18 15.24 -31.37
N GLU A 269 -25.10 14.82 -32.64
CA GLU A 269 -24.53 13.54 -33.00
C GLU A 269 -23.01 13.50 -32.81
N ALA A 270 -22.30 14.57 -33.18
CA ALA A 270 -20.87 14.73 -32.90
C ALA A 270 -20.59 14.75 -31.38
N ARG A 271 -21.41 15.44 -30.59
CA ARG A 271 -21.31 15.50 -29.12
C ARG A 271 -21.55 14.14 -28.48
N ARG A 272 -22.57 13.39 -28.91
CA ARG A 272 -22.84 12.02 -28.47
C ARG A 272 -21.68 11.08 -28.82
N ARG A 273 -21.07 11.25 -29.99
CA ARG A 273 -19.92 10.45 -30.41
C ARG A 273 -18.69 10.70 -29.54
N ASN A 274 -18.44 11.95 -29.15
CA ASN A 274 -17.34 12.31 -28.24
C ASN A 274 -17.56 11.78 -26.82
N GLN A 275 -18.80 11.84 -26.32
CA GLN A 275 -19.17 11.22 -25.04
C GLN A 275 -18.93 9.71 -25.08
N ARG A 276 -19.39 9.01 -26.13
CA ARG A 276 -19.16 7.56 -26.30
C ARG A 276 -17.67 7.21 -26.29
N LEU A 277 -16.82 8.06 -26.87
CA LEU A 277 -15.38 7.82 -26.92
C LEU A 277 -14.71 8.04 -25.55
N GLY A 278 -15.10 9.09 -24.82
CA GLY A 278 -14.67 9.30 -23.43
C GLY A 278 -15.08 8.14 -22.52
N TYR A 279 -16.31 7.66 -22.64
CA TYR A 279 -16.77 6.47 -21.92
C TYR A 279 -16.00 5.21 -22.33
N ALA A 280 -15.68 5.02 -23.61
CA ALA A 280 -14.91 3.86 -24.07
C ALA A 280 -13.47 3.86 -23.49
N VAL A 281 -12.82 5.02 -23.40
CA VAL A 281 -11.49 5.14 -22.80
C VAL A 281 -11.54 4.86 -21.30
N LEU A 282 -12.50 5.43 -20.58
CA LEU A 282 -12.68 5.16 -19.15
C LEU A 282 -13.03 3.70 -18.88
N PHE A 283 -13.90 3.12 -19.70
CA PHE A 283 -14.23 1.71 -19.62
C PHE A 283 -13.00 0.83 -19.87
N SER A 284 -12.16 1.19 -20.84
CA SER A 284 -10.91 0.47 -21.11
C SER A 284 -9.93 0.57 -19.93
N ALA A 285 -9.78 1.75 -19.33
CA ALA A 285 -8.96 1.94 -18.14
C ALA A 285 -9.52 1.15 -16.95
N ALA A 286 -10.84 1.17 -16.74
CA ALA A 286 -11.51 0.38 -15.71
C ALA A 286 -11.36 -1.13 -15.94
N LEU A 287 -11.44 -1.59 -17.19
CA LEU A 287 -11.26 -2.99 -17.56
C LEU A 287 -9.81 -3.45 -17.32
N ILE A 288 -8.83 -2.64 -17.73
CA ILE A 288 -7.42 -2.92 -17.45
C ILE A 288 -7.18 -2.96 -15.94
N SER A 289 -7.73 -2.00 -15.19
CA SER A 289 -7.66 -2.00 -13.73
C SER A 289 -8.30 -3.25 -13.13
N LEU A 290 -9.45 -3.69 -13.65
CA LEU A 290 -10.13 -4.91 -13.20
C LEU A 290 -9.30 -6.17 -13.49
N ILE A 291 -8.68 -6.26 -14.67
CA ILE A 291 -7.81 -7.38 -15.04
C ILE A 291 -6.56 -7.40 -14.14
N LEU A 292 -5.94 -6.25 -13.92
CA LEU A 292 -4.81 -6.12 -13.01
C LEU A 292 -5.21 -6.51 -11.59
N THR A 293 -6.32 -5.98 -11.06
CA THR A 293 -6.85 -6.37 -9.74
C THR A 293 -7.14 -7.86 -9.67
N GLY A 294 -7.75 -8.46 -10.70
CA GLY A 294 -8.01 -9.90 -10.77
C GLY A 294 -6.73 -10.73 -10.75
N TYR A 295 -5.71 -10.32 -11.52
CA TYR A 295 -4.38 -10.93 -11.49
C TYR A 295 -3.76 -10.84 -10.09
N MET A 296 -3.83 -9.67 -9.45
CA MET A 296 -3.30 -9.47 -8.10
C MET A 296 -4.06 -10.28 -7.04
N ILE A 297 -5.38 -10.42 -7.13
CA ILE A 297 -6.18 -11.29 -6.25
C ILE A 297 -5.76 -12.75 -6.44
N ASN A 298 -5.51 -13.19 -7.68
CA ASN A 298 -5.03 -14.53 -7.95
C ASN A 298 -3.64 -14.78 -7.34
N GLN A 299 -2.73 -13.80 -7.44
CA GLN A 299 -1.42 -13.87 -6.78
C GLN A 299 -1.56 -13.89 -5.26
N TYR A 300 -2.40 -13.02 -4.70
CA TYR A 300 -2.67 -12.95 -3.27
C TYR A 300 -3.23 -14.27 -2.73
N THR A 301 -4.24 -14.85 -3.38
CA THR A 301 -4.83 -16.13 -2.97
C THR A 301 -3.84 -17.29 -3.07
N THR A 302 -2.95 -17.24 -4.07
CA THR A 302 -1.87 -18.23 -4.21
C THR A 302 -0.87 -18.11 -3.05
N THR A 303 -0.41 -16.89 -2.73
CA THR A 303 0.49 -16.63 -1.60
C THR A 303 -0.17 -16.93 -0.26
N TYR A 304 -1.44 -16.57 -0.08
CA TYR A 304 -2.19 -16.85 1.14
C TYR A 304 -2.37 -18.36 1.34
N SER A 305 -2.71 -19.11 0.28
CA SER A 305 -2.77 -20.57 0.35
C SER A 305 -1.40 -21.18 0.65
N LEU A 306 -0.33 -20.60 0.12
CA LEU A 306 1.04 -21.00 0.43
C LEU A 306 1.33 -20.79 1.92
N VAL A 307 1.08 -19.60 2.46
CA VAL A 307 1.41 -19.25 3.84
C VAL A 307 0.54 -19.99 4.85
N MET A 308 -0.77 -19.98 4.69
CA MET A 308 -1.71 -20.45 5.72
C MET A 308 -1.85 -21.96 5.79
N LYS A 309 -1.50 -22.68 4.72
CA LYS A 309 -1.61 -24.14 4.70
C LYS A 309 -0.27 -24.83 4.89
N THR A 310 0.85 -24.14 4.63
CA THR A 310 2.18 -24.72 4.91
C THR A 310 2.36 -24.81 6.42
N GLY A 311 2.52 -26.04 6.92
CA GLY A 311 2.80 -26.30 8.32
C GLY A 311 4.29 -26.55 8.51
N ILE A 312 4.86 -25.98 9.58
CA ILE A 312 6.18 -26.38 10.09
C ILE A 312 5.93 -26.88 11.51
N GLU A 313 6.24 -28.13 11.75
CA GLU A 313 6.16 -28.78 13.05
C GLU A 313 7.58 -29.16 13.45
N ILE A 314 7.98 -28.81 14.68
CA ILE A 314 9.28 -29.19 15.23
C ILE A 314 9.00 -29.84 16.57
N ASP A 315 9.26 -31.14 16.67
CA ASP A 315 8.98 -31.92 17.86
C ASP A 315 10.27 -32.42 18.51
N VAL A 316 10.30 -32.44 19.83
CA VAL A 316 11.39 -33.06 20.60
C VAL A 316 11.19 -34.57 20.56
N THR A 317 12.09 -35.28 19.89
CA THR A 317 12.05 -36.75 19.77
C THR A 317 12.89 -37.46 20.82
N GLY A 318 13.90 -36.77 21.36
CA GLY A 318 14.75 -37.31 22.42
C GLY A 318 15.51 -36.21 23.14
N PHE A 319 15.85 -36.49 24.39
CA PHE A 319 16.66 -35.62 25.23
C PHE A 319 17.66 -36.49 26.01
N ASP A 320 18.95 -36.21 25.81
CA ASP A 320 20.06 -36.95 26.39
C ASP A 320 20.78 -36.06 27.43
N LEU A 321 20.83 -36.57 28.66
CA LEU A 321 21.48 -35.96 29.82
C LEU A 321 22.88 -36.55 30.09
N GLY A 322 23.51 -37.18 29.09
CA GLY A 322 24.82 -37.80 29.21
C GLY A 322 25.87 -36.90 29.88
N GLN A 323 27.00 -37.49 30.28
CA GLN A 323 28.03 -36.83 31.10
C GLN A 323 28.70 -35.56 30.49
N GLY A 324 28.26 -35.13 29.30
CA GLY A 324 28.71 -33.91 28.62
C GLY A 324 27.65 -32.81 28.62
N GLU A 325 27.56 -32.09 27.50
CA GLU A 325 26.53 -31.07 27.30
C GLU A 325 25.17 -31.73 27.01
N PRO A 326 24.08 -31.28 27.66
CA PRO A 326 22.75 -31.81 27.40
C PRO A 326 22.38 -31.64 25.92
N ALA A 327 21.91 -32.72 25.30
CA ALA A 327 21.63 -32.77 23.87
C ALA A 327 20.14 -33.01 23.60
N LEU A 328 19.59 -32.27 22.65
CA LEU A 328 18.20 -32.33 22.23
C LEU A 328 18.11 -32.81 20.78
N ASN A 329 17.36 -33.88 20.56
CA ASN A 329 17.02 -34.38 19.23
C ASN A 329 15.67 -33.80 18.81
N LEU A 330 15.66 -33.07 17.69
CA LEU A 330 14.48 -32.46 17.11
C LEU A 330 14.12 -33.15 15.79
N SER A 331 12.85 -33.51 15.59
CA SER A 331 12.32 -33.89 14.28
C SER A 331 11.59 -32.70 13.68
N VAL A 332 12.12 -32.17 12.58
CA VAL A 332 11.52 -31.08 11.82
C VAL A 332 10.67 -31.66 10.70
N LYS A 333 9.37 -31.39 10.72
CA LYS A 333 8.40 -31.80 9.69
C LYS A 333 7.85 -30.58 8.98
N ILE A 334 7.97 -30.55 7.66
CA ILE A 334 7.45 -29.46 6.81
C ILE A 334 6.38 -30.04 5.89
N VAL A 335 5.17 -29.50 5.96
CA VAL A 335 4.03 -29.92 5.14
C VAL A 335 3.81 -28.92 4.01
N ASN A 336 3.93 -29.37 2.76
CA ASN A 336 3.62 -28.56 1.58
C ASN A 336 2.31 -29.02 0.91
N PRO A 337 1.18 -28.36 1.18
CA PRO A 337 -0.10 -28.71 0.56
C PRO A 337 -0.26 -28.12 -0.85
N ASN A 338 0.71 -27.36 -1.34
CA ASN A 338 0.61 -26.63 -2.59
C ASN A 338 0.98 -27.50 -3.80
N ARG A 339 0.64 -27.01 -5.00
CA ARG A 339 0.97 -27.67 -6.27
C ARG A 339 2.39 -27.38 -6.76
N ASN A 340 3.08 -26.43 -6.13
CA ASN A 340 4.43 -26.03 -6.47
C ASN A 340 5.40 -26.55 -5.41
N THR A 341 6.66 -26.73 -5.79
CA THR A 341 7.75 -27.06 -4.87
C THR A 341 7.94 -25.93 -3.86
N LEU A 342 8.04 -26.27 -2.58
CA LEU A 342 8.33 -25.32 -1.51
C LEU A 342 9.83 -25.35 -1.20
N LYS A 343 10.46 -24.17 -1.28
CA LYS A 343 11.86 -23.97 -0.89
C LYS A 343 11.92 -22.95 0.23
N LEU A 344 12.29 -23.39 1.42
CA LEU A 344 12.56 -22.50 2.54
C LEU A 344 14.02 -22.05 2.50
N ARG A 345 14.25 -20.76 2.70
CA ARG A 345 15.59 -20.16 2.75
C ARG A 345 16.27 -20.44 4.08
N LYS A 346 15.52 -20.27 5.17
CA LYS A 346 15.96 -20.56 6.53
C LYS A 346 14.77 -20.82 7.45
N ILE A 347 15.01 -21.48 8.58
CA ILE A 347 14.06 -21.63 9.68
C ILE A 347 14.76 -21.10 10.93
N GLU A 348 14.13 -20.16 11.64
CA GLU A 348 14.63 -19.58 12.88
C GLU A 348 13.65 -19.89 14.00
N PHE A 349 14.11 -20.39 15.15
CA PHE A 349 13.23 -20.75 16.25
C PHE A 349 13.90 -20.64 17.61
N ASP A 350 13.06 -20.41 18.62
CA ASP A 350 13.41 -20.44 20.02
C ASP A 350 12.92 -21.75 20.64
N VAL A 351 13.78 -22.36 21.45
CA VAL A 351 13.46 -23.53 22.27
C VAL A 351 13.22 -23.08 23.69
N GLN A 352 12.12 -23.52 24.29
CA GLN A 352 11.77 -23.23 25.68
C GLN A 352 11.44 -24.53 26.41
N LEU A 353 11.83 -24.62 27.68
CA LEU A 353 11.45 -25.68 28.61
C LEU A 353 10.67 -25.05 29.76
N ASN A 354 9.44 -25.50 29.99
CA ASN A 354 8.55 -24.98 31.03
C ASN A 354 8.44 -23.44 31.00
N GLN A 355 8.25 -22.87 29.79
CA GLN A 355 8.17 -21.42 29.54
C GLN A 355 9.47 -20.64 29.80
N LYS A 356 10.60 -21.33 30.00
CA LYS A 356 11.91 -20.71 30.15
C LYS A 356 12.72 -20.91 28.88
N TYR A 357 13.34 -19.82 28.43
CA TYR A 357 14.19 -19.83 27.23
C TYR A 357 15.43 -20.72 27.44
N MET A 358 15.66 -21.60 26.47
CA MET A 358 16.81 -22.49 26.43
C MET A 358 17.82 -22.01 25.41
N ASP A 359 17.42 -21.92 24.14
CA ASP A 359 18.34 -21.54 23.05
C ASP A 359 17.60 -21.00 21.81
N HIS A 360 18.35 -20.36 20.91
CA HIS A 360 17.89 -19.85 19.62
C HIS A 360 18.67 -20.50 18.48
N GLN A 361 17.95 -21.00 17.48
CA GLN A 361 18.53 -21.77 16.38
C GLN A 361 18.16 -21.19 15.02
N VAL A 362 19.11 -21.28 14.08
CA VAL A 362 18.97 -20.83 12.69
C VAL A 362 19.43 -21.95 11.74
N LEU A 363 18.47 -22.57 11.04
CA LEU A 363 18.71 -23.63 10.06
C LEU A 363 18.80 -23.05 8.65
N GLY A 364 19.96 -23.16 8.00
CA GLY A 364 20.18 -22.68 6.63
C GLY A 364 20.06 -23.74 5.53
N GLN A 365 20.15 -25.03 5.87
CA GLN A 365 20.05 -26.13 4.92
C GLN A 365 18.73 -26.88 5.12
N ILE A 366 17.74 -26.58 4.28
CA ILE A 366 16.39 -27.16 4.39
C ILE A 366 16.08 -27.94 3.11
N PRO A 367 15.62 -29.20 3.21
CA PRO A 367 15.24 -29.98 2.04
C PRO A 367 14.09 -29.33 1.28
N VAL A 368 14.13 -29.41 -0.05
CA VAL A 368 13.04 -28.93 -0.91
C VAL A 368 11.84 -29.86 -0.73
N VAL A 369 10.68 -29.29 -0.41
CA VAL A 369 9.45 -30.07 -0.19
C VAL A 369 8.66 -30.15 -1.50
N GLN A 370 8.43 -31.36 -1.98
CA GLN A 370 7.70 -31.60 -3.22
C GLN A 370 6.22 -31.17 -3.08
N PRO A 371 5.52 -30.95 -4.21
CA PRO A 371 4.10 -30.62 -4.19
C PRO A 371 3.25 -31.67 -3.49
N LYS A 372 2.31 -31.24 -2.63
CA LYS A 372 1.38 -32.10 -1.89
C LYS A 372 2.07 -33.22 -1.11
N SER A 373 3.27 -32.95 -0.60
CA SER A 373 4.05 -33.88 0.19
C SER A 373 4.50 -33.25 1.50
N GLU A 374 5.11 -34.07 2.35
CA GLU A 374 5.84 -33.63 3.52
C GLU A 374 7.33 -33.97 3.36
N ALA A 375 8.19 -33.23 4.04
CA ALA A 375 9.59 -33.54 4.20
C ALA A 375 9.92 -33.52 5.69
N SER A 376 10.71 -34.50 6.13
CA SER A 376 11.13 -34.66 7.52
C SER A 376 12.65 -34.74 7.56
N PHE A 377 13.25 -34.12 8.56
CA PHE A 377 14.68 -34.29 8.85
C PHE A 377 14.95 -34.07 10.33
N ASP A 378 15.99 -34.72 10.82
CA ASP A 378 16.42 -34.60 12.20
C ASP A 378 17.41 -33.46 12.36
N HIS A 379 17.35 -32.77 13.50
CA HIS A 379 18.29 -31.74 13.90
C HIS A 379 18.75 -31.97 15.33
N PHE A 380 20.07 -31.99 15.49
CA PHE A 380 20.73 -32.18 16.77
C PHE A 380 21.14 -30.83 17.36
N LEU A 381 20.72 -30.57 18.59
CA LEU A 381 20.95 -29.32 19.30
C LEU A 381 21.70 -29.58 20.61
N LEU A 382 22.87 -28.95 20.78
CA LEU A 382 23.56 -28.90 22.06
C LEU A 382 23.03 -27.71 22.87
N LEU A 383 22.50 -27.98 24.05
CA LEU A 383 21.98 -26.93 24.93
C LEU A 383 23.13 -26.29 25.72
N PRO A 384 23.15 -24.96 25.88
CA PRO A 384 24.18 -24.27 26.64
C PRO A 384 24.25 -24.72 28.10
N VAL A 385 25.46 -24.93 28.62
CA VAL A 385 25.70 -25.40 30.01
C VAL A 385 25.13 -24.44 31.05
N ASP A 386 25.10 -23.13 30.77
CA ASP A 386 24.50 -22.13 31.65
C ASP A 386 22.98 -22.28 31.80
N ARG A 387 22.32 -23.13 31.00
CA ARG A 387 20.90 -23.46 31.11
C ARG A 387 20.61 -24.70 31.96
N MET A 388 21.64 -25.33 32.54
CA MET A 388 21.48 -26.51 33.41
C MET A 388 20.53 -26.29 34.58
N PHE A 389 20.49 -25.11 35.19
CA PHE A 389 19.55 -24.82 36.28
C PHE A 389 18.07 -24.99 35.87
N THR A 390 17.74 -24.74 34.60
CA THR A 390 16.37 -24.93 34.09
C THR A 390 16.04 -26.41 33.93
N ILE A 391 17.04 -27.21 33.56
CA ILE A 391 16.96 -28.67 33.45
C ILE A 391 16.85 -29.30 34.85
N ASP A 392 17.68 -28.88 35.81
CA ASP A 392 17.66 -29.35 37.19
C ASP A 392 16.29 -29.09 37.83
N GLN A 393 15.73 -27.89 37.61
CA GLN A 393 14.38 -27.59 38.07
C GLN A 393 13.31 -28.46 37.40
N ALA A 394 13.43 -28.74 36.09
CA ALA A 394 12.50 -29.64 35.40
C ALA A 394 12.58 -31.08 35.94
N LEU A 395 13.78 -31.55 36.32
CA LEU A 395 14.00 -32.81 37.02
C LEU A 395 13.32 -32.83 38.39
N GLU A 396 13.53 -31.78 39.21
CA GLU A 396 12.93 -31.65 40.54
C GLU A 396 11.40 -31.60 40.49
N GLU A 397 10.83 -30.85 39.54
CA GLU A 397 9.39 -30.69 39.38
C GLU A 397 8.73 -31.88 38.64
N GLY A 398 9.51 -32.72 37.97
CA GLY A 398 9.01 -33.80 37.11
C GLY A 398 8.21 -33.29 35.90
N LYS A 399 8.36 -32.02 35.53
CA LYS A 399 7.60 -31.38 34.45
C LYS A 399 8.52 -31.11 33.24
N TRP A 400 8.15 -31.66 32.08
CA TRP A 400 8.93 -31.54 30.84
C TRP A 400 8.05 -31.04 29.71
N GLU A 401 7.71 -29.75 29.72
CA GLU A 401 6.94 -29.12 28.65
C GLU A 401 7.88 -28.33 27.74
N TRP A 402 8.23 -28.91 26.60
CA TRP A 402 9.02 -28.24 25.58
C TRP A 402 8.10 -27.44 24.68
N GLN A 403 8.44 -26.17 24.46
CA GLN A 403 7.75 -25.30 23.52
C GLN A 403 8.77 -24.79 22.50
N ILE A 404 8.48 -24.98 21.22
CA ILE A 404 9.29 -24.47 20.12
C ILE A 404 8.47 -23.46 19.34
N THR A 405 8.97 -22.24 19.22
CA THR A 405 8.29 -21.15 18.49
C THR A 405 9.25 -20.55 17.49
N GLY A 406 8.82 -20.39 16.23
CA GLY A 406 9.73 -19.93 15.20
C GLY A 406 9.06 -19.41 13.95
N SER A 407 9.88 -19.13 12.95
CA SER A 407 9.49 -18.70 11.62
C SER A 407 10.31 -19.40 10.54
N GLY A 408 9.63 -19.96 9.54
CA GLY A 408 10.23 -20.36 8.27
C GLY A 408 10.19 -19.21 7.26
N TYR A 409 11.24 -19.04 6.48
CA TYR A 409 11.33 -17.97 5.47
C TYR A 409 11.16 -18.57 4.08
N VAL A 410 10.08 -18.21 3.39
CA VAL A 410 9.81 -18.63 2.01
C VAL A 410 9.97 -17.45 1.06
N GLU A 411 10.72 -17.65 -0.01
CA GLU A 411 10.85 -16.65 -1.06
C GLU A 411 9.57 -16.63 -1.91
N THR A 412 8.93 -15.46 -2.00
CA THR A 412 7.73 -15.24 -2.80
C THR A 412 7.95 -14.07 -3.77
N LEU A 413 6.98 -13.80 -4.64
CA LEU A 413 6.99 -12.61 -5.50
C LEU A 413 7.02 -11.29 -4.71
N PHE A 414 6.69 -11.31 -3.41
CA PHE A 414 6.73 -10.15 -2.52
C PHE A 414 8.01 -10.11 -1.66
N GLY A 415 8.99 -10.97 -1.96
CA GLY A 415 10.20 -11.17 -1.15
C GLY A 415 10.02 -12.26 -0.10
N ASP A 416 10.85 -12.20 0.95
CA ASP A 416 10.84 -13.17 2.04
C ASP A 416 9.54 -13.05 2.87
N THR A 417 8.71 -14.09 2.79
CA THR A 417 7.48 -14.21 3.58
C THR A 417 7.69 -15.14 4.77
N LEU A 418 7.18 -14.74 5.92
CA LEU A 418 7.34 -15.45 7.20
C LEU A 418 6.22 -16.47 7.42
N LEU A 419 6.59 -17.72 7.71
CA LEU A 419 5.72 -18.81 8.13
C LEU A 419 5.90 -19.04 9.62
N ARG A 420 5.04 -18.45 10.44
CA ARG A 420 5.12 -18.61 11.90
C ARG A 420 4.59 -19.97 12.33
N PHE A 421 5.28 -20.61 13.27
CA PHE A 421 4.85 -21.88 13.84
C PHE A 421 5.09 -21.93 15.35
N LYS A 422 4.35 -22.84 16.00
CA LYS A 422 4.47 -23.17 17.41
C LYS A 422 4.18 -24.65 17.59
N SER A 423 5.10 -25.39 18.19
CA SER A 423 4.88 -26.77 18.65
C SER A 423 5.04 -26.85 20.17
N VAL A 424 4.35 -27.82 20.77
CA VAL A 424 4.46 -28.15 22.20
C VAL A 424 4.56 -29.67 22.31
N SER A 425 5.59 -30.15 23.00
CA SER A 425 5.84 -31.57 23.22
C SER A 425 6.19 -31.86 24.66
N THR A 426 5.69 -32.97 25.19
CA THR A 426 5.99 -33.44 26.54
C THR A 426 6.96 -34.62 26.49
N GLY A 427 8.25 -34.36 26.31
CA GLY A 427 9.30 -35.39 26.27
C GLY A 427 10.21 -35.29 27.49
N SER A 428 10.23 -36.34 28.32
CA SER A 428 11.19 -36.48 29.43
C SER A 428 12.52 -37.06 28.93
N PRO A 429 13.65 -36.82 29.63
CA PRO A 429 14.93 -37.46 29.31
C PRO A 429 14.80 -38.98 29.28
N HIS A 430 15.49 -39.60 28.32
CA HIS A 430 15.79 -41.03 28.41
C HIS A 430 16.98 -41.20 29.35
N VAL A 431 16.72 -41.78 30.53
CA VAL A 431 17.77 -42.21 31.45
C VAL A 431 18.07 -43.67 31.09
N ASP A 432 19.13 -43.89 30.33
CA ASP A 432 19.66 -45.24 30.06
C ASP A 432 20.41 -45.81 31.27
#